data_AF-A0A423WK33-F1
#
_entry.id   AF-A0A423WK33-F1
#
_cell.length_a   1.000
_cell.length_b   1.000
_cell.length_c   1.000
_cell.angle_alpha   90.00
_cell.angle_beta   90.00
_cell.angle_gamma   90.00
#
_symmetry.space_group_name_H-M   'P 1'
#
loop_
_entity.id
_entity.type
_entity.pdbx_description
1 polymer ?
#
loop_
_entity_poly.entity_id
_entity_poly.type
_entity_poly.pdbx_seq_one_letter_code
_entity_poly.pdbx_strand_id
1 'polypeptide(L)'
;MLATLQAQLHFVRDIQSVDTTGVEPLRSIRDETSAGVAESTVTLETLRGALSREAVAGHRQRPRRVKRPDDEERCAEEKLVEAATAGRRENRYFVVASGKAKRGE
;
A
#
# COMPACT_ATOMS: atom_id res chain seq x y z
N MET A 1 -8.42 28.50 11.70
CA MET A 1 -8.23 27.03 11.71
C MET A 1 -9.21 26.32 12.66
N LEU A 2 -9.41 26.79 13.90
CA LEU A 2 -10.35 26.17 14.85
C LEU A 2 -11.81 26.13 14.35
N ALA A 3 -12.29 27.22 13.74
CA ALA A 3 -13.64 27.25 13.16
C ALA A 3 -13.85 26.20 12.05
N THR A 4 -12.84 25.99 11.21
CA THR A 4 -12.87 24.96 10.15
C THR A 4 -12.93 23.55 10.75
N LEU A 5 -12.11 23.29 11.77
CA LEU A 5 -12.12 22.01 12.48
C LEU A 5 -13.46 21.75 13.15
N GLN A 6 -14.04 22.77 13.79
CA GLN A 6 -15.34 22.67 14.43
C GLN A 6 -16.44 22.32 13.41
N ALA A 7 -16.47 22.98 12.26
CA ALA A 7 -17.40 22.66 11.18
C ALA A 7 -17.23 21.22 10.65
N GLN A 8 -15.98 20.77 10.47
CA GLN A 8 -15.68 19.39 10.06
C GLN A 8 -16.17 18.36 11.08
N LEU A 9 -16.01 18.62 12.38
CA LEU A 9 -16.47 17.72 13.43
C LEU A 9 -17.99 17.66 13.54
N HIS A 10 -18.69 18.80 13.33
CA HIS A 10 -20.15 18.80 13.26
C HIS A 10 -20.65 17.90 12.12
N PHE A 11 -20.06 18.05 10.93
CA PHE A 11 -20.40 17.20 9.79
C PHE A 11 -20.18 15.70 10.06
N VAL A 12 -19.06 15.33 10.69
CA VAL A 12 -18.79 13.92 11.04
C VAL A 12 -19.80 13.38 12.06
N ARG A 13 -20.21 14.19 13.05
CA ARG A 13 -21.23 13.77 14.04
C ARG A 13 -22.59 13.53 13.40
N ASP A 14 -22.98 14.34 12.43
CA ASP A 14 -24.24 14.15 11.70
C ASP A 14 -24.23 12.81 10.95
N ILE A 15 -23.12 12.45 10.29
CA ILE A 15 -22.96 11.14 9.63
C ILE A 15 -23.02 9.98 10.66
N GLN A 16 -22.39 10.15 11.82
CA GLN A 16 -22.37 9.12 12.88
C GLN A 16 -23.74 8.92 13.54
N SER A 17 -24.68 9.84 13.38
CA SER A 17 -26.03 9.73 13.95
C SER A 17 -26.93 8.73 13.21
N VAL A 18 -26.51 8.25 12.03
CA VAL A 18 -27.27 7.29 11.23
C VAL A 18 -27.23 5.90 11.87
N ASP A 19 -28.39 5.25 11.98
CA ASP A 19 -28.46 3.86 12.43
C ASP A 19 -27.82 2.92 11.39
N THR A 20 -26.76 2.24 11.81
CA THR A 20 -25.99 1.29 11.00
C THR A 20 -26.06 -0.13 11.57
N THR A 21 -27.02 -0.39 12.47
CA THR A 21 -27.19 -1.69 13.10
C THR A 21 -27.43 -2.78 12.04
N GLY A 22 -26.54 -3.78 12.02
CA GLY A 22 -26.62 -4.90 11.08
C GLY A 22 -26.10 -4.62 9.66
N VAL A 23 -25.51 -3.45 9.41
CA VAL A 23 -24.88 -3.11 8.13
C VAL A 23 -23.38 -3.37 8.20
N GLU A 24 -22.85 -4.21 7.30
CA GLU A 24 -21.41 -4.41 7.20
C GLU A 24 -20.74 -3.18 6.56
N PRO A 25 -19.59 -2.69 7.09
CA PRO A 25 -18.88 -1.57 6.50
C PRO A 25 -18.37 -1.88 5.10
N LEU A 26 -18.66 -0.99 4.15
CA LEU A 26 -18.10 -1.04 2.80
C LEU A 26 -16.57 -1.01 2.86
N ARG A 27 -15.89 -2.03 2.33
CA ARG A 27 -14.42 -2.14 2.43
C ARG A 27 -13.71 -1.43 1.29
N SER A 28 -14.34 -1.40 0.13
CA SER A 28 -13.80 -0.78 -1.06
C SER A 28 -14.93 -0.39 -2.00
N ILE A 29 -14.72 0.63 -2.83
CA ILE A 29 -15.69 1.00 -3.87
C ILE A 29 -15.61 -0.06 -4.98
N ARG A 30 -16.37 -1.14 -4.82
CA ARG A 30 -16.45 -2.31 -5.72
C ARG A 30 -17.84 -2.92 -5.65
N ASP A 31 -18.11 -3.82 -6.59
CA ASP A 31 -19.28 -4.68 -6.52
C ASP A 31 -19.07 -5.75 -5.43
N GLU A 32 -19.71 -5.56 -4.27
CA GLU A 32 -19.68 -6.50 -3.14
C GLU A 32 -20.74 -7.61 -3.24
N THR A 33 -21.47 -7.69 -4.36
CA THR A 33 -22.34 -8.85 -4.61
C THR A 33 -21.52 -10.14 -4.65
N SER A 34 -22.16 -11.28 -4.36
CA SER A 34 -21.50 -12.59 -4.45
C SER A 34 -20.87 -12.85 -5.82
N ALA A 35 -21.49 -12.34 -6.90
CA ALA A 35 -20.95 -12.39 -8.25
C ALA A 35 -19.71 -11.50 -8.42
N GLY A 36 -19.79 -10.24 -8.01
CA GLY A 36 -18.66 -9.30 -8.09
C GLY A 36 -17.45 -9.74 -7.25
N VAL A 37 -17.70 -10.34 -6.09
CA VAL A 37 -16.67 -10.96 -5.25
C VAL A 37 -16.05 -12.15 -5.97
N ALA A 38 -16.84 -13.06 -6.55
CA ALA A 38 -16.33 -14.24 -7.26
C ALA A 38 -15.46 -13.84 -8.46
N GLU A 39 -15.89 -12.85 -9.25
CA GLU A 39 -15.14 -12.32 -10.40
C GLU A 39 -13.83 -11.65 -9.96
N SER A 40 -13.87 -10.85 -8.90
CA SER A 40 -12.69 -10.14 -8.39
C SER A 40 -11.72 -11.03 -7.61
N THR A 41 -12.13 -12.24 -7.25
CA THR A 41 -11.33 -13.15 -6.42
C THR A 41 -10.18 -13.73 -7.24
N VAL A 42 -8.95 -13.38 -6.85
CA VAL A 42 -7.75 -14.00 -7.41
C VAL A 42 -7.66 -15.45 -6.91
N THR A 43 -7.86 -16.40 -7.81
CA THR A 43 -7.88 -17.83 -7.47
C THR A 43 -6.49 -18.46 -7.46
N LEU A 44 -6.38 -19.65 -6.85
CA LEU A 44 -5.15 -20.46 -6.93
C LEU A 44 -4.79 -20.83 -8.37
N GLU A 45 -5.78 -20.97 -9.26
CA GLU A 45 -5.54 -21.21 -10.67
C GLU A 45 -4.90 -20.00 -11.33
N THR A 46 -5.42 -18.80 -11.07
CA THR A 46 -4.83 -17.53 -11.51
C THR A 46 -3.38 -17.39 -11.02
N LEU A 47 -3.08 -17.85 -9.79
CA LEU A 47 -1.74 -17.77 -9.21
C LEU A 47 -0.82 -18.93 -9.56
N ARG A 48 -1.33 -20.02 -10.18
CA ARG A 48 -0.57 -21.25 -10.44
C ARG A 48 0.74 -20.97 -11.19
N GLY A 49 0.69 -20.11 -12.20
CA GLY A 49 1.86 -19.73 -12.99
C GLY A 49 2.95 -19.04 -12.18
N ALA A 50 2.58 -18.22 -11.19
CA ALA A 50 3.53 -17.55 -10.30
C ALA A 50 4.08 -18.51 -9.22
N LEU A 51 3.18 -19.28 -8.59
CA LEU A 51 3.54 -20.23 -7.53
C LEU A 51 4.43 -21.38 -8.04
N SER A 52 4.21 -21.84 -9.28
CA SER A 52 5.05 -22.88 -9.91
C SER A 52 6.51 -22.48 -10.10
N ARG A 53 6.82 -21.17 -10.04
CA ARG A 53 8.17 -20.62 -10.19
C ARG A 53 8.89 -20.46 -8.86
N GLU A 54 8.24 -20.78 -7.74
CA GLU A 54 8.85 -20.70 -6.43
C GLU A 54 9.80 -21.89 -6.20
N ALA A 55 10.95 -21.62 -5.62
CA ALA A 55 11.90 -22.63 -5.21
C ALA A 55 11.95 -22.70 -3.68
N VAL A 56 12.04 -23.91 -3.16
CA VAL A 56 12.19 -24.17 -1.73
C VAL A 56 13.65 -23.89 -1.34
N ALA A 57 13.87 -23.04 -0.33
CA ALA A 57 15.22 -22.66 0.08
C ALA A 57 15.47 -22.81 1.59
N GLY A 58 16.70 -23.22 1.92
CA GLY A 58 17.22 -23.32 3.29
C GLY A 58 16.68 -24.51 4.08
N HIS A 59 17.15 -24.64 5.33
CA HIS A 59 16.82 -25.77 6.20
C HIS A 59 15.31 -25.91 6.50
N ARG A 60 14.60 -24.78 6.60
CA ARG A 60 13.16 -24.74 6.88
C ARG A 60 12.28 -24.85 5.64
N GLN A 61 12.87 -25.13 4.47
CA GLN A 61 12.15 -25.34 3.22
C GLN A 61 11.08 -24.28 2.92
N ARG A 62 11.40 -22.99 3.13
CA ARG A 62 10.44 -21.92 2.83
C ARG A 62 10.42 -21.65 1.32
N PRO A 63 9.24 -21.62 0.67
CA PRO A 63 9.13 -21.18 -0.71
C PRO A 63 9.67 -19.77 -0.87
N ARG A 64 10.48 -19.55 -1.90
CA ARG A 64 11.02 -18.26 -2.30
C ARG A 64 10.80 -18.06 -3.79
N ARG A 65 10.41 -16.84 -4.18
CA ARG A 65 10.34 -16.45 -5.59
C ARG A 65 11.75 -16.41 -6.19
N VAL A 66 11.92 -17.08 -7.33
CA VAL A 66 13.16 -17.04 -8.10
C VAL A 66 13.11 -15.83 -9.02
N LYS A 67 14.08 -14.92 -8.89
CA LYS A 67 14.22 -13.76 -9.79
C LYS A 67 14.69 -14.24 -11.17
N ARG A 68 14.01 -13.81 -12.23
CA ARG A 68 14.45 -13.99 -13.61
C ARG A 68 15.14 -12.71 -14.12
N PRO A 69 15.94 -12.81 -15.21
CA PRO A 69 16.52 -11.64 -15.87
C PRO A 69 15.46 -10.61 -16.29
N ASP A 70 14.27 -11.07 -16.71
CA ASP A 70 13.15 -10.21 -17.09
C ASP A 70 12.53 -9.45 -15.89
N ASP A 71 12.77 -9.92 -14.65
CA ASP A 71 12.32 -9.24 -13.43
C ASP A 71 13.30 -8.14 -12.98
N GLU A 72 14.43 -7.98 -13.67
CA GLU A 72 15.46 -6.98 -13.34
C GLU A 72 15.15 -5.59 -13.91
N GLU A 73 14.20 -5.50 -14.85
CA GLU A 73 13.70 -4.22 -15.32
C GLU A 73 12.95 -3.51 -14.19
N ARG A 74 13.62 -2.53 -13.58
CA ARG A 74 13.03 -1.63 -12.60
C ARG A 74 11.71 -1.08 -13.14
N CYS A 75 10.63 -1.32 -12.41
CA CYS A 75 9.31 -0.87 -12.80
C CYS A 75 9.31 0.65 -13.01
N ALA A 76 8.39 1.16 -13.84
CA ALA A 76 8.28 2.60 -14.10
C ALA A 76 8.17 3.42 -12.80
N GLU A 77 7.48 2.87 -11.80
CA GLU A 77 7.35 3.45 -10.46
C GLU A 77 8.69 3.60 -9.74
N GLU A 78 9.58 2.59 -9.82
CA GLU A 78 10.90 2.65 -9.22
C GLU A 78 11.78 3.73 -9.87
N LYS A 79 11.67 3.90 -11.19
CA LYS A 79 12.35 4.97 -11.94
C LYS A 79 11.83 6.35 -11.53
N LEU A 80 10.53 6.49 -11.32
CA LEU A 80 9.92 7.74 -10.85
C LEU A 80 10.38 8.10 -9.44
N VAL A 81 10.45 7.13 -8.53
CA VAL A 81 10.97 7.34 -7.17
C VAL A 81 12.44 7.72 -7.22
N GLU A 82 13.26 7.06 -8.05
CA GLU A 82 14.66 7.39 -8.24
C GLU A 82 14.85 8.83 -8.75
N ALA A 83 14.06 9.26 -9.73
CA ALA A 83 14.07 10.62 -10.24
C ALA A 83 13.62 11.65 -9.18
N ALA A 84 12.52 11.38 -8.47
CA ALA A 84 11.97 12.29 -7.46
C ALA A 84 12.87 12.46 -6.23
N THR A 85 13.72 11.47 -5.94
CA THR A 85 14.55 11.44 -4.73
C THR A 85 16.03 11.69 -4.98
N ALA A 86 16.45 11.95 -6.23
CA ALA A 86 17.84 12.13 -6.62
C ALA A 86 18.58 13.18 -5.78
N GLY A 87 17.94 14.31 -5.46
CA GLY A 87 18.54 15.39 -4.67
C GLY A 87 18.64 15.13 -3.16
N ARG A 88 18.12 14.00 -2.67
CA ARG A 88 18.12 13.62 -1.24
C ARG A 88 18.74 12.24 -1.03
N ARG A 89 19.68 11.85 -1.90
CA ARG A 89 20.38 10.56 -1.81
C ARG A 89 21.87 10.76 -1.68
N GLU A 90 22.46 9.97 -0.80
CA GLU A 90 23.91 9.85 -0.67
C GLU A 90 24.23 8.34 -0.72
N ASN A 91 25.00 7.94 -1.74
CA ASN A 91 25.24 6.54 -2.08
C ASN A 91 23.92 5.75 -2.26
N ARG A 92 23.74 4.66 -1.51
CA ARG A 92 22.56 3.77 -1.58
C ARG A 92 21.42 4.19 -0.66
N TYR A 93 21.56 5.30 0.07
CA TYR A 93 20.64 5.68 1.15
C TYR A 93 19.96 7.02 0.88
N PHE A 94 18.74 7.18 1.40
CA PHE A 94 18.05 8.46 1.44
C PHE A 94 18.58 9.29 2.62
N VAL A 95 18.91 10.55 2.36
CA VAL A 95 19.35 11.53 3.34
C VAL A 95 18.15 12.38 3.75
N VAL A 96 17.90 12.45 5.05
CA VAL A 96 16.88 13.31 5.64
C VAL A 96 17.59 14.21 6.65
N ALA A 97 17.18 15.48 6.74
CA ALA A 97 17.75 16.40 7.70
C ALA A 97 17.52 15.88 9.13
N SER A 98 18.61 15.55 9.83
CA SER A 98 18.56 15.25 11.27
C SER A 98 18.39 16.55 12.03
N GLY A 99 17.17 16.89 12.40
CA GLY A 99 16.90 18.12 13.15
C GLY A 99 17.42 18.05 14.58
N LYS A 100 18.31 18.98 14.96
CA LYS A 100 18.04 20.02 15.98
C LYS A 100 18.91 21.25 15.71
N ALA A 101 18.49 22.11 14.78
CA ALA A 101 18.94 23.49 14.79
C ALA A 101 18.31 24.16 16.04
N LYS A 102 19.13 24.47 17.05
CA LYS A 102 18.72 25.39 18.11
C LYS A 102 18.29 26.69 17.43
N ARG A 103 17.04 27.11 17.66
CA ARG A 103 16.65 28.50 17.40
C ARG A 103 17.56 29.36 18.28
N GLY A 104 18.47 30.09 17.65
CA GLY A 104 19.24 31.15 18.30
C GLY A 104 18.31 32.25 18.80
N GLU A 105 18.77 32.93 19.84
CA GLU A 105 18.17 34.05 20.60
C GLU A 105 17.37 35.07 19.77
#